data_AF-A0A3C1JPZ3-F1
#
_entry.id   AF-A0A3C1JPZ3-F1
#
_cell.length_a   1.000
_cell.length_b   1.000
_cell.length_c   1.000
_cell.angle_alpha   90.00
_cell.angle_beta   90.00
_cell.angle_gamma   90.00
#
_symmetry.space_group_name_H-M   'P 1'
#
loop_
_entity.id
_entity.type
_entity.pdbx_description
1 polymer ?
#
loop_
_entity_poly.entity_id
_entity_poly.type
_entity_poly.pdbx_seq_one_letter_code
_entity_poly.pdbx_strand_id
1 'polypeptide(L)'
;MSPISETAFAEFLQRLHRDAMQHAASISILIAVWEGAHRRDDANGEAEAAAMVRDEARKLAQALASLEADGHEMLATSQRQSS
;
A
#
# COMPACT_ATOMS: atom_id res chain seq x y z
N MET A 1 -18.46 -24.89 1.65
CA MET A 1 -17.37 -24.62 0.69
C MET A 1 -17.16 -23.12 0.63
N SER A 2 -15.92 -22.65 0.56
CA SER A 2 -15.63 -21.21 0.65
C SER A 2 -16.30 -20.48 -0.52
N PRO A 3 -17.17 -19.49 -0.27
CA PRO A 3 -17.94 -18.85 -1.32
C PRO A 3 -17.11 -17.83 -2.13
N ILE A 4 -15.81 -17.71 -1.87
CA ILE A 4 -14.86 -16.85 -2.57
C ILE A 4 -13.99 -17.71 -3.49
N SER A 5 -13.85 -17.29 -4.75
CA SER A 5 -12.93 -17.93 -5.70
C SER A 5 -11.49 -17.83 -5.20
N GLU A 6 -10.79 -18.98 -5.16
CA GLU A 6 -9.38 -19.05 -4.77
C GLU A 6 -8.49 -18.14 -5.64
N THR A 7 -8.79 -18.04 -6.94
CA THR A 7 -8.11 -17.14 -7.87
C THR A 7 -8.30 -15.66 -7.49
N ALA A 8 -9.54 -15.25 -7.20
CA ALA A 8 -9.83 -13.86 -6.84
C ALA A 8 -9.15 -13.46 -5.52
N PHE A 9 -9.12 -14.37 -4.55
CA PHE A 9 -8.41 -14.15 -3.30
C PHE A 9 -6.89 -14.10 -3.50
N ALA A 10 -6.33 -14.95 -4.37
CA ALA A 10 -4.91 -14.90 -4.71
C ALA A 10 -4.52 -13.57 -5.40
N GLU A 11 -5.33 -13.08 -6.33
CA GLU A 11 -5.15 -11.77 -6.98
C GLU A 11 -5.21 -10.62 -5.97
N PHE A 12 -6.16 -10.67 -5.03
CA PHE A 12 -6.25 -9.71 -3.93
C PHE A 12 -4.97 -9.67 -3.09
N LEU A 13 -4.45 -10.85 -2.68
CA LEU A 13 -3.21 -10.94 -1.92
C LEU A 13 -1.99 -10.44 -2.72
N GLN A 14 -1.94 -10.72 -4.02
CA GLN A 14 -0.89 -10.21 -4.89
C GLN A 14 -0.89 -8.69 -4.97
N ARG A 15 -2.06 -8.06 -5.05
CA ARG A 15 -2.18 -6.59 -5.06
C ARG A 15 -1.82 -5.97 -3.72
N LEU A 16 -2.23 -6.58 -2.62
CA LEU A 16 -1.78 -6.18 -1.27
C LEU A 16 -0.25 -6.18 -1.17
N HIS A 17 0.39 -7.23 -1.66
CA HIS A 17 1.84 -7.38 -1.59
C HIS A 17 2.60 -6.49 -2.58
N ARG A 18 2.12 -6.38 -3.82
CA ARG A 18 2.82 -5.61 -4.88
C ARG A 18 2.64 -4.11 -4.71
N ASP A 19 1.48 -3.64 -4.29
CA ASP A 19 1.18 -2.22 -4.32
C ASP A 19 1.34 -1.60 -2.92
N ALA A 20 0.48 -2.00 -1.96
CA ALA A 20 0.48 -1.39 -0.64
C ALA A 20 1.79 -1.66 0.13
N MET A 21 2.27 -2.91 0.16
CA MET A 21 3.51 -3.23 0.86
C MET A 21 4.75 -2.58 0.22
N GLN A 22 4.75 -2.38 -1.11
CA GLN A 22 5.84 -1.69 -1.79
C GLN A 22 5.91 -0.21 -1.38
N HIS A 23 4.77 0.49 -1.32
CA HIS A 23 4.74 1.88 -0.84
C HIS A 23 5.18 1.99 0.63
N ALA A 24 4.75 1.07 1.49
CA ALA A 24 5.19 1.04 2.90
C ALA A 24 6.71 0.81 3.04
N ALA A 25 7.28 -0.08 2.22
CA ALA A 25 8.72 -0.31 2.17
C ALA A 25 9.48 0.94 1.67
N SER A 26 8.98 1.59 0.62
CA SER A 26 9.55 2.85 0.10
C SER A 26 9.58 3.94 1.18
N ILE A 27 8.50 4.12 1.94
CA ILE A 27 8.46 5.07 3.07
C ILE A 27 9.56 4.77 4.08
N SER A 28 9.73 3.50 4.45
CA SER A 28 10.75 3.09 5.43
C SER A 28 12.16 3.44 4.96
N ILE A 29 12.45 3.23 3.67
CA ILE A 29 13.73 3.60 3.05
C ILE A 29 13.90 5.12 3.04
N LEU A 30 12.86 5.86 2.66
CA LEU A 30 12.92 7.33 2.57
C LEU A 30 13.11 8.00 3.94
N ILE A 31 12.57 7.41 5.01
CA ILE A 31 12.86 7.86 6.38
C ILE A 31 14.34 7.68 6.70
N ALA A 32 14.95 6.53 6.35
CA ALA A 32 16.38 6.32 6.55
C ALA A 32 17.24 7.28 5.71
N VAL A 33 16.80 7.64 4.50
CA VAL A 33 17.43 8.67 3.66
C VAL A 33 17.33 10.04 4.32
N TRP A 34 16.15 10.41 4.82
CA TRP A 34 15.92 11.66 5.55
C TRP A 34 16.83 11.76 6.78
N GLU A 35 16.90 10.72 7.61
CA GLU A 35 17.79 10.67 8.76
C GLU A 35 19.27 10.79 8.35
N GLY A 36 19.63 10.22 7.20
CA GLY A 36 20.96 10.34 6.62
C GLY A 36 21.30 11.76 6.19
N ALA A 37 20.36 12.48 5.58
CA ALA A 37 20.52 13.89 5.23
C ALA A 37 20.63 14.77 6.49
N HIS A 38 19.79 14.49 7.49
CA HIS A 38 19.82 15.19 8.77
C HIS A 38 21.17 15.11 9.48
N ARG A 39 21.78 13.91 9.53
CA ARG A 39 23.11 13.73 10.11
C ARG A 39 24.24 14.46 9.36
N ARG A 40 23.99 14.95 8.13
CA ARG A 40 24.96 15.71 7.32
C ARG A 40 24.63 17.19 7.25
N ASP A 41 23.64 17.67 8.02
CA ASP A 41 23.10 19.03 7.92
C ASP A 41 22.64 19.41 6.50
N ASP A 42 22.16 18.42 5.73
CA ASP A 42 21.71 18.58 4.34
C ASP A 42 20.21 18.90 4.28
N ALA A 43 19.87 20.17 4.47
CA ALA A 43 18.49 20.65 4.49
C ALA A 43 17.72 20.39 3.18
N ASN A 44 18.42 20.37 2.04
CA ASN A 44 17.79 20.08 0.74
C ASN A 44 17.44 18.59 0.64
N GLY A 45 18.36 17.71 1.02
CA GLY A 45 18.10 16.27 1.07
C GLY A 45 17.00 15.90 2.07
N GLU A 46 16.92 16.58 3.21
CA GLU A 46 15.79 16.43 4.14
C GLU A 46 14.45 16.82 3.50
N ALA A 47 14.39 17.99 2.85
CA ALA A 47 13.17 18.47 2.21
C ALA A 47 12.69 17.56 1.07
N GLU A 48 13.63 17.05 0.27
CA GLU A 48 13.35 16.11 -0.82
C GLU A 48 12.82 14.78 -0.28
N ALA A 49 13.52 14.16 0.68
CA ALA A 49 13.09 12.90 1.28
C ALA A 49 11.71 13.03 1.94
N ALA A 50 11.45 14.14 2.65
CA ALA A 50 10.14 14.40 3.26
C ALA A 50 9.02 14.58 2.21
N ALA A 51 9.31 15.21 1.07
CA ALA A 51 8.35 15.31 -0.03
C ALA A 51 8.02 13.94 -0.64
N MET A 52 9.04 13.09 -0.83
CA MET A 52 8.85 11.73 -1.33
C MET A 52 8.07 10.86 -0.34
N VAL A 53 8.32 10.96 0.97
CA VAL A 53 7.54 10.26 2.01
C VAL A 53 6.06 10.62 1.91
N ARG A 54 5.75 11.92 1.76
CA ARG A 54 4.35 12.38 1.63
C ARG A 54 3.68 11.80 0.39
N ASP A 55 4.39 11.74 -0.74
CA ASP A 55 3.84 11.18 -1.96
C ASP A 55 3.61 9.66 -1.85
N GLU A 56 4.56 8.91 -1.30
CA GLU A 56 4.40 7.47 -1.06
C GLU A 56 3.30 7.16 -0.03
N ALA A 57 3.15 7.99 1.02
CA ALA A 57 2.06 7.85 1.98
C ALA A 57 0.69 8.07 1.31
N ARG A 58 0.58 9.04 0.40
CA ARG A 58 -0.64 9.26 -0.39
C ARG A 58 -0.95 8.07 -1.28
N LYS A 59 0.05 7.52 -1.98
CA LYS A 59 -0.12 6.32 -2.81
C LYS A 59 -0.51 5.08 -1.99
N LEU A 60 0.10 4.89 -0.82
CA LEU A 60 -0.24 3.82 0.10
C LEU A 60 -1.71 3.92 0.54
N ALA A 61 -2.16 5.11 0.96
CA ALA A 61 -3.55 5.33 1.34
C ALA A 61 -4.52 5.00 0.19
N GLN A 62 -4.19 5.39 -1.04
CA GLN A 62 -4.98 5.07 -2.23
C GLN A 62 -5.01 3.56 -2.52
N ALA A 63 -3.88 2.87 -2.42
CA ALA A 63 -3.79 1.43 -2.65
C ALA A 63 -4.60 0.65 -1.60
N LEU A 64 -4.51 1.04 -0.32
CA LEU A 64 -5.29 0.43 0.75
C LEU A 64 -6.79 0.66 0.59
N ALA A 65 -7.22 1.87 0.22
CA ALA A 65 -8.62 2.16 -0.04
C ALA A 65 -9.18 1.36 -1.22
N SER A 66 -8.39 1.19 -2.29
CA SER A 66 -8.76 0.34 -3.41
C SER A 66 -8.91 -1.13 -2.99
N LEU A 67 -7.95 -1.65 -2.21
CA LEU A 67 -8.02 -3.02 -1.69
C LEU A 67 -9.24 -3.21 -0.80
N GLU A 68 -9.55 -2.26 0.08
CA GLU A 68 -10.75 -2.33 0.92
C GLU A 68 -12.03 -2.43 0.07
N ALA A 69 -12.16 -1.60 -0.98
CA ALA A 69 -13.29 -1.66 -1.90
C ALA A 69 -13.38 -3.02 -2.62
N ASP A 70 -12.27 -3.52 -3.14
CA ASP A 70 -12.21 -4.81 -3.84
C ASP A 70 -12.57 -5.98 -2.91
N GLY A 71 -12.10 -5.92 -1.65
CA GLY A 71 -12.40 -6.91 -0.63
C GLY A 71 -13.89 -6.94 -0.28
N HIS A 72 -14.52 -5.78 -0.12
CA HIS A 72 -15.96 -5.68 0.10
C HIS A 72 -16.77 -6.21 -1.08
N GLU A 73 -16.38 -5.90 -2.31
CA GLU A 73 -17.06 -6.40 -3.52
C GLU A 73 -16.94 -7.93 -3.65
N MET A 74 -15.76 -8.48 -3.36
CA MET A 74 -15.52 -9.92 -3.35
C MET A 74 -16.43 -10.64 -2.36
N LEU A 75 -16.59 -10.09 -1.14
CA LEU A 75 -17.50 -10.63 -0.13
C LEU A 75 -18.98 -10.51 -0.53
N ALA A 76 -19.39 -9.38 -1.11
CA ALA A 76 -20.78 -9.18 -1.54
C ALA A 76 -21.17 -10.11 -2.69
N THR A 77 -20.25 -10.37 -3.62
CA THR A 77 -20.47 -11.31 -4.74
C THR A 77 -20.58 -12.74 -4.26
N SER A 78 -19.73 -13.10 -3.31
CA SER A 78 -19.72 -14.38 -2.62
C SER A 78 -21.04 -14.71 -1.90
N GLN A 79 -21.63 -13.73 -1.21
CA GLN A 79 -22.92 -13.86 -0.52
C GLN A 79 -24.09 -14.06 -1.50
N ARG A 80 -24.09 -13.31 -2.62
CA ARG A 80 -25.13 -13.42 -3.66
C ARG A 80 -25.14 -14.79 -4.34
N GLN A 81 -23.99 -15.45 -4.46
CA GLN A 81 -23.87 -16.79 -5.05
C GLN A 81 -24.28 -17.91 -4.10
N SER A 82 -24.39 -17.62 -2.79
CA SER A 82 -24.75 -18.58 -1.75
C SER A 82 -26.24 -18.55 -1.39
N SER A 83 -27.01 -17.64 -1.99
CA SER A 83 -28.46 -17.47 -1.81
C SER A 83 -29.23 -18.06 -2.99
#